data_AF-A0A5M6HZU8-F1
#
_entry.id   AF-A0A5M6HZU8-F1
#
_cell.length_a   1.000
_cell.length_b   1.000
_cell.length_c   1.000
_cell.angle_alpha   90.00
_cell.angle_beta   90.00
_cell.angle_gamma   90.00
#
_symmetry.space_group_name_H-M   'P 1'
#
loop_
_entity.id
_entity.type
_entity.pdbx_description
1 polymer ?
#
loop_
_entity_poly.entity_id
_entity_poly.type
_entity_poly.pdbx_seq_one_letter_code
_entity_poly.pdbx_strand_id
1 'polypeptide(L)'
;MSYQLKKVEDTQYVAVVPREQRYGRERLDSTLAGGTTMMRVKVERVSRGLHPSEVVVAVTTKSGKEELAVDGRSLQDSTLGIGWPVGQEDGYYLVELPNETFRGFWRVWVPKTDVICNDAARIPA
;
A
#
# COMPACT_ATOMS: atom_id res chain seq x y z
N MET A 1 -13.82 37.73 -5.82
CA MET A 1 -14.71 36.95 -6.69
C MET A 1 -15.00 35.64 -5.98
N SER A 2 -16.28 35.39 -5.71
CA SER A 2 -16.76 34.38 -4.77
C SER A 2 -17.20 33.12 -5.52
N TYR A 3 -16.76 31.95 -5.06
CA TYR A 3 -17.22 30.66 -5.62
C TYR A 3 -18.31 30.09 -4.71
N GLN A 4 -19.48 29.83 -5.29
CA GLN A 4 -20.61 29.19 -4.63
C GLN A 4 -20.50 27.67 -4.81
N LEU A 5 -20.51 26.92 -3.71
CA LEU A 5 -20.60 25.46 -3.69
C LEU A 5 -22.08 25.05 -3.77
N LYS A 6 -22.44 24.21 -4.74
CA LYS A 6 -23.72 23.48 -4.74
C LYS A 6 -23.47 22.04 -4.29
N LYS A 7 -24.21 21.63 -3.26
CA LYS A 7 -24.34 20.25 -2.79
C LYS A 7 -25.30 19.50 -3.72
N VAL A 8 -24.90 18.33 -4.20
CA VAL A 8 -25.82 17.34 -4.78
C VAL A 8 -25.56 16.05 -4.03
N GLU A 9 -26.62 15.51 -3.43
CA GLU A 9 -26.63 14.27 -2.65
C GLU A 9 -26.64 13.05 -3.59
N ASP A 10 -26.25 11.91 -3.01
CA ASP A 10 -26.26 10.54 -3.54
C ASP A 10 -25.12 10.08 -4.48
N THR A 11 -24.06 9.61 -3.80
CA THR A 11 -23.55 8.24 -3.87
C THR A 11 -23.59 7.52 -5.22
N GLN A 12 -22.70 7.90 -6.14
CA GLN A 12 -22.00 6.96 -7.02
C GLN A 12 -20.88 7.70 -7.78
N TYR A 13 -19.62 7.46 -7.39
CA TYR A 13 -18.50 7.79 -8.26
C TYR A 13 -18.34 6.66 -9.28
N VAL A 14 -18.72 6.92 -10.53
CA VAL A 14 -18.37 6.03 -11.65
C VAL A 14 -17.08 6.57 -12.27
N ALA A 15 -15.98 5.86 -12.06
CA ALA A 15 -14.73 6.14 -12.77
C ALA A 15 -14.89 5.70 -14.23
N VAL A 16 -15.01 6.68 -15.13
CA VAL A 16 -14.96 6.43 -16.58
C VAL A 16 -13.49 6.36 -16.98
N VAL A 17 -12.98 5.15 -17.18
CA VAL A 17 -11.61 4.93 -17.69
C VAL A 17 -11.67 4.83 -19.21
N PRO A 18 -10.99 5.71 -19.98
CA PRO A 18 -10.92 5.58 -21.42
C PRO A 18 -10.16 4.30 -21.80
N ARG A 19 -10.84 3.42 -22.52
CA ARG A 19 -10.22 2.26 -23.20
C ARG A 19 -9.42 2.78 -24.39
N GLU A 20 -8.11 2.96 -24.20
CA GLU A 20 -7.07 2.79 -25.22
C GLU A 20 -5.75 3.30 -24.67
N GLN A 21 -4.87 2.39 -24.26
CA GLN A 21 -3.53 2.32 -24.86
C GLN A 21 -2.80 1.04 -24.42
N ARG A 22 -2.41 0.30 -25.45
CA ARG A 22 -1.67 -0.95 -25.41
C ARG A 22 -0.22 -0.69 -25.00
N TYR A 23 0.34 -1.64 -24.26
CA TYR A 23 1.74 -2.09 -24.27
C TYR A 23 2.78 -1.08 -24.82
N GLY A 24 3.45 -0.38 -23.90
CA GLY A 24 4.67 0.38 -24.16
C GLY A 24 5.63 0.19 -22.98
N ARG A 25 6.68 -0.58 -23.22
CA ARG A 25 7.76 -0.87 -22.28
C ARG A 25 8.68 0.35 -22.23
N GLU A 26 8.36 1.34 -21.41
CA GLU A 26 9.24 2.48 -21.15
C GLU A 26 9.49 2.62 -19.65
N ARG A 27 10.78 2.70 -19.29
CA ARG A 27 11.27 3.15 -17.99
C ARG A 27 10.60 4.49 -17.69
N LEU A 28 9.70 4.53 -16.72
CA LEU A 28 9.29 5.80 -16.12
C LEU A 28 10.30 6.13 -15.02
N ASP A 29 11.31 6.90 -15.40
CA ASP A 29 11.98 7.81 -14.49
C ASP A 29 10.92 8.80 -13.98
N SER A 30 10.34 8.52 -12.81
CA SER A 30 9.29 9.31 -12.20
C SER A 30 9.86 10.59 -11.59
N THR A 31 10.16 11.56 -12.45
CA THR A 31 10.34 12.95 -12.04
C THR A 31 9.01 13.68 -12.21
N LEU A 32 8.04 13.37 -11.33
CA LEU A 32 6.90 14.24 -11.08
C LEU A 32 7.08 14.83 -9.68
N ALA A 33 7.22 16.15 -9.64
CA ALA A 33 7.21 16.95 -8.43
C ALA A 33 5.91 16.69 -7.64
N GLY A 34 6.06 15.99 -6.52
CA GLY A 34 4.96 15.42 -5.74
C GLY A 34 5.34 14.01 -5.32
N GLY A 35 6.46 13.87 -4.60
CA GLY A 35 6.95 12.57 -4.15
C GLY A 35 5.87 11.88 -3.34
N THR A 36 5.20 10.90 -3.92
CA THR A 36 4.20 10.09 -3.23
C THR A 36 4.93 9.33 -2.14
N THR A 37 4.93 9.87 -0.91
CA THR A 37 5.39 9.18 0.30
C THR A 37 4.58 7.89 0.43
N MET A 38 5.06 6.80 -0.16
CA MET A 38 4.41 5.50 -0.02
C MET A 38 4.80 4.93 1.33
N MET A 39 3.81 4.64 2.18
CA MET A 39 4.07 3.93 3.43
C MET A 39 4.35 2.46 3.14
N ARG A 40 5.22 1.90 3.97
CA ARG A 40 5.60 0.48 3.93
C ARG A 40 5.44 -0.10 5.32
N VAL A 41 5.03 -1.35 5.43
CA VAL A 41 4.93 -2.06 6.71
C VAL A 41 6.05 -3.09 6.81
N LYS A 42 6.66 -3.23 7.99
CA LYS A 42 7.63 -4.30 8.28
C LYS A 42 6.94 -5.67 8.17
N VAL A 43 7.66 -6.62 7.59
CA VAL A 43 7.20 -8.00 7.46
C VAL A 43 8.33 -8.98 7.78
N GLU A 44 7.96 -10.17 8.23
CA GLU A 44 8.86 -11.30 8.42
C GLU A 44 8.68 -12.29 7.27
N ARG A 45 9.76 -12.80 6.68
CA ARG A 45 9.66 -13.88 5.68
C ARG A 45 9.48 -15.21 6.41
N VAL A 46 8.40 -15.92 6.11
CA VAL A 46 8.05 -17.20 6.76
C VAL A 46 8.50 -18.38 5.91
N SER A 47 8.16 -18.37 4.62
CA SER A 47 8.43 -19.51 3.72
C SER A 47 8.41 -19.09 2.25
N ARG A 48 8.70 -20.05 1.36
CA ARG A 48 8.49 -19.88 -0.08
C ARG A 48 7.00 -20.06 -0.42
N GLY A 49 6.51 -19.29 -1.38
CA GLY A 49 5.16 -19.46 -1.90
C GLY A 49 5.04 -20.66 -2.85
N LEU A 50 3.87 -20.80 -3.47
CA LEU A 50 3.59 -21.90 -4.40
C LEU A 50 4.34 -21.70 -5.72
N HIS A 51 4.40 -20.46 -6.19
CA HIS A 51 5.22 -20.10 -7.34
C HIS A 51 6.65 -19.74 -6.92
N PRO A 52 7.70 -20.02 -7.73
CA PRO A 52 9.09 -19.69 -7.38
C PRO A 52 9.38 -18.20 -7.11
N SER A 53 8.54 -17.29 -7.63
CA SER A 53 8.66 -15.84 -7.37
C SER A 53 7.92 -15.39 -6.11
N GLU A 54 7.08 -16.25 -5.53
CA GLU A 54 6.29 -15.92 -4.36
C GLU A 54 7.05 -16.20 -3.07
N VAL A 55 6.76 -15.38 -2.08
CA VAL A 55 7.24 -15.50 -0.71
C VAL A 55 6.05 -15.32 0.21
N VAL A 56 5.95 -16.19 1.22
CA VAL A 56 4.98 -16.01 2.31
C VAL A 56 5.63 -15.12 3.34
N VAL A 57 4.93 -14.05 3.68
CA VAL A 57 5.36 -13.10 4.71
C VAL A 57 4.33 -12.99 5.82
N ALA A 58 4.78 -12.69 7.02
CA ALA A 58 3.94 -12.39 8.17
C ALA A 58 3.99 -10.90 8.50
N VAL A 59 2.82 -10.30 8.70
CA VAL A 59 2.61 -8.94 9.17
C VAL A 59 2.17 -9.00 10.64
N THR A 60 2.80 -8.22 11.51
CA THR A 60 2.35 -8.05 12.89
C THR A 60 1.09 -7.18 12.93
N THR A 61 0.00 -7.70 13.49
CA THR A 61 -1.27 -6.97 13.64
C THR A 61 -1.70 -6.87 15.10
N LYS A 62 -2.72 -6.06 15.38
CA LYS A 62 -3.36 -5.93 16.71
C LYS A 62 -3.86 -7.28 17.27
N SER A 63 -4.22 -8.23 16.39
CA SER A 63 -4.81 -9.53 16.77
C SER A 63 -3.80 -10.70 16.67
N GLY A 64 -2.53 -10.41 16.39
CA GLY A 64 -1.50 -11.42 16.14
C GLY A 64 -0.88 -11.31 14.75
N LYS A 65 -0.13 -12.33 14.34
CA LYS A 65 0.49 -12.34 13.01
C LYS A 65 -0.52 -12.78 11.95
N GLU A 66 -0.50 -12.10 10.82
CA GLU A 66 -1.27 -12.47 9.62
C GLU A 66 -0.32 -12.77 8.48
N GLU A 67 -0.57 -13.87 7.76
CA GLU A 67 0.28 -14.36 6.69
C GLU A 67 -0.36 -14.15 5.33
N LEU A 68 0.44 -13.73 4.35
CA LEU A 68 0.03 -13.57 2.97
C LEU A 68 1.17 -13.95 2.02
N ALA A 69 0.81 -14.47 0.85
CA ALA A 69 1.75 -14.67 -0.25
C ALA A 69 1.87 -13.38 -1.07
N VAL A 70 3.10 -12.96 -1.39
CA VAL A 70 3.38 -11.82 -2.26
C VAL A 70 4.48 -12.17 -3.24
N ASP A 71 4.56 -11.44 -4.36
CA ASP A 71 5.74 -11.52 -5.22
C ASP A 71 6.96 -10.95 -4.48
N GLY A 72 8.08 -11.67 -4.50
CA GLY A 72 9.31 -11.26 -3.81
C GLY A 72 9.84 -9.90 -4.25
N ARG A 73 9.51 -9.43 -5.47
CA ARG A 73 9.87 -8.11 -5.98
C ARG A 73 9.12 -6.97 -5.32
N SER A 74 7.98 -7.25 -4.68
CA SER A 74 7.20 -6.27 -3.92
C SER A 74 7.84 -5.93 -2.57
N LEU A 75 8.76 -6.78 -2.10
CA LEU A 75 9.51 -6.57 -0.86
C LEU A 75 10.74 -5.69 -1.09
N GLN A 76 10.93 -4.72 -0.20
CA GLN A 76 12.13 -3.89 -0.11
C GLN A 76 12.57 -3.87 1.34
N ASP A 77 13.80 -4.28 1.66
CA ASP A 77 14.34 -4.26 3.03
C ASP A 77 13.43 -4.88 4.09
N SER A 78 12.82 -6.03 3.76
CA SER A 78 11.84 -6.73 4.62
C SER A 78 10.60 -5.88 4.97
N THR A 79 10.18 -5.02 4.03
CA THR A 79 8.97 -4.23 4.14
C THR A 79 8.10 -4.39 2.89
N LEU A 80 6.79 -4.28 3.07
CA LEU A 80 5.79 -4.39 2.03
C LEU A 80 5.10 -3.03 1.83
N GLY A 81 4.92 -2.61 0.57
CA GLY A 81 4.21 -1.36 0.27
C GLY A 81 2.71 -1.49 0.59
N ILE A 82 2.16 -0.50 1.30
CA ILE A 82 0.75 -0.47 1.76
C ILE A 82 0.00 0.80 1.37
N GLY A 83 0.63 1.69 0.60
CA GLY A 83 0.03 2.96 0.19
C GLY A 83 -0.18 3.90 1.39
N TRP A 84 -1.42 4.34 1.61
CA TRP A 84 -1.81 5.21 2.72
C TRP A 84 -2.76 4.48 3.68
N PRO A 85 -2.65 4.72 5.00
CA PRO A 85 -3.60 4.18 5.97
C PRO A 85 -5.03 4.65 5.66
N VAL A 86 -5.98 3.71 5.74
CA VAL A 86 -7.42 3.98 5.57
C VAL A 86 -8.10 4.31 6.91
N GLY A 87 -7.40 4.14 8.03
CA GLY A 87 -7.87 4.45 9.37
C GLY A 87 -6.73 4.49 10.39
N GLN A 88 -7.01 5.01 11.58
CA GLN A 88 -6.05 5.08 12.69
C GLN A 88 -6.78 5.01 14.03
N GLU A 89 -6.18 4.31 14.99
CA GLU A 89 -6.69 4.14 16.36
C GLU A 89 -5.51 3.76 17.27
N ASP A 90 -5.41 4.35 18.47
CA ASP A 90 -4.57 3.88 19.59
C ASP A 90 -3.20 3.27 19.24
N GLY A 91 -2.36 4.00 18.51
CA GLY A 91 -1.02 3.51 18.15
C GLY A 91 -0.98 2.47 17.03
N TYR A 92 -2.09 2.28 16.31
CA TYR A 92 -2.23 1.45 15.12
C TYR A 92 -2.68 2.25 13.90
N TYR A 93 -2.35 1.71 12.72
CA TYR A 93 -2.90 2.12 11.43
C TYR A 93 -3.72 0.97 10.84
N LEU A 94 -4.89 1.29 10.28
CA LEU A 94 -5.63 0.36 9.43
C LEU A 94 -5.08 0.52 8.01
N VAL A 95 -4.49 -0.53 7.48
CA VAL A 95 -3.80 -0.52 6.19
C VAL A 95 -4.42 -1.54 5.25
N GLU A 96 -4.36 -1.28 3.95
CA GLU A 96 -4.78 -2.23 2.93
C GLU A 96 -3.57 -3.03 2.43
N LEU A 97 -3.72 -4.35 2.41
CA LEU A 97 -2.69 -5.27 1.94
C LEU A 97 -2.82 -5.45 0.42
N PRO A 98 -1.69 -5.68 -0.28
CA PRO A 98 -1.72 -5.89 -1.73
C PRO A 98 -2.42 -7.21 -2.12
N ASN A 99 -2.41 -8.19 -1.22
CA ASN A 99 -3.06 -9.48 -1.37
C ASN A 99 -3.81 -9.83 -0.07
N GLU A 100 -4.82 -10.68 -0.21
CA GLU A 100 -5.57 -11.25 0.91
C GLU A 100 -4.67 -12.13 1.79
N THR A 101 -4.86 -12.06 3.11
CA THR A 101 -4.22 -13.00 4.05
C THR A 101 -4.83 -14.40 3.93
N PHE A 102 -4.14 -15.44 4.43
CA PHE A 102 -4.70 -16.79 4.47
C PHE A 102 -5.98 -16.92 5.32
N ARG A 103 -6.28 -15.91 6.14
CA ARG A 103 -7.50 -15.82 6.94
C ARG A 103 -8.61 -15.01 6.27
N GLY A 104 -8.37 -14.47 5.07
CA GLY A 104 -9.38 -13.73 4.30
C GLY A 104 -9.41 -12.22 4.58
N PHE A 105 -8.33 -11.63 5.09
CA PHE A 105 -8.29 -10.20 5.39
C PHE A 105 -7.56 -9.41 4.31
N TRP A 106 -8.20 -8.35 3.83
CA TRP A 106 -7.57 -7.33 2.97
C TRP A 106 -7.08 -6.12 3.76
N ARG A 107 -7.63 -5.91 4.96
CA ARG A 107 -7.31 -4.77 5.82
C ARG A 107 -6.96 -5.25 7.21
N VAL A 108 -5.86 -4.73 7.74
CA VAL A 108 -5.34 -5.14 9.04
C VAL A 108 -4.89 -3.92 9.83
N TRP A 109 -5.07 -3.99 11.16
CA TRP A 109 -4.55 -3.01 12.10
C TRP A 109 -3.10 -3.34 12.43
N VAL A 110 -2.15 -2.50 12.01
CA VAL A 110 -0.71 -2.70 12.23
C VAL A 110 -0.15 -1.65 13.20
N PRO A 111 0.83 -1.99 14.06
CA PRO A 111 1.45 -1.01 14.94
C PRO A 111 2.07 0.13 14.14
N LYS A 112 1.89 1.38 14.59
CA LYS A 112 2.52 2.55 13.93
C LYS A 112 4.05 2.45 13.91
N THR A 113 4.64 1.76 14.90
CA THR A 113 6.09 1.50 14.99
C THR A 113 6.63 0.56 13.90
N ASP A 114 5.73 -0.17 13.24
CA ASP A 114 6.06 -1.10 12.16
C ASP A 114 5.81 -0.49 10.77
N VAL A 115 5.28 0.74 10.71
CA VAL A 115 5.08 1.47 9.47
C VAL A 115 6.23 2.47 9.25
N ILE A 116 6.82 2.43 8.06
CA ILE A 116 7.89 3.29 7.60
C ILE A 116 7.33 4.26 6.57
N CYS A 117 7.46 5.55 6.87
CA CYS A 117 7.15 6.63 5.93
C CYS A 117 8.43 7.00 5.18
N ASN A 118 8.53 6.67 3.90
CA ASN A 118 9.67 7.07 3.09
C ASN A 118 9.43 8.49 2.59
N ASP A 119 9.89 9.50 3.34
CA ASP A 119 9.91 10.88 2.85
C ASP A 119 10.93 10.97 1.71
N ALA A 120 10.44 11.05 0.48
CA ALA A 120 11.25 11.25 -0.71
C ALA A 120 11.89 12.66 -0.79
N ALA A 121 12.03 13.38 0.34
CA ALA A 121 12.39 14.79 0.40
C ALA A 121 13.68 15.11 1.17
N ARG A 122 14.48 14.12 1.60
CA ARG A 122 15.80 14.41 2.20
C ARG A 122 16.92 14.35 1.14
N ILE A 123 17.04 15.41 0.36
CA ILE A 123 18.24 15.70 -0.44
C ILE A 123 19.35 16.09 0.56
N PRO A 124 20.49 15.37 0.64
CA PRO A 124 21.65 15.84 1.41
C PRO A 124 22.23 17.10 0.76
N ALA A 125 22.59 18.07 1.60
CA ALA A 125 23.21 19.33 1.22
C ALA A 125 24.61 19.13 0.59
#